data_AF-A0A072NGZ7-F1
#
_entry.id   AF-A0A072NGZ7-F1
#
_cell.length_a   1.000
_cell.length_b   1.000
_cell.length_c   1.000
_cell.angle_alpha   90.00
_cell.angle_beta   90.00
_cell.angle_gamma   90.00
#
_symmetry.space_group_name_H-M   'P 1'
#
loop_
_entity.id
_entity.type
_entity.pdbx_description
1 polymer ?
#
loop_
_entity_poly.entity_id
_entity_poly.type
_entity_poly.pdbx_seq_one_letter_code
_entity_poly.pdbx_strand_id
1 'polypeptide(L)' 'MQLMIFHNELIVDRNETREVYKNSVELYPLTSNQLNKVLSESGFKKIELFGDFKGAPFNITSPALIAVAQK' A
#
# COMPACT_ATOMS: atom_id res chain seq x y z
N MET A 1 -14.16 4.48 -6.84
CA MET A 1 -12.74 4.33 -6.44
C MET A 1 -12.29 5.70 -5.97
N GLN A 2 -11.75 5.82 -4.76
CA GLN A 2 -11.31 7.11 -4.21
C GLN A 2 -9.86 7.34 -4.62
N LEU A 3 -9.57 8.49 -5.23
CA LEU A 3 -8.20 8.92 -5.52
C LEU A 3 -7.61 9.57 -4.26
N MET A 4 -6.41 9.14 -3.86
CA MET A 4 -5.65 9.82 -2.81
C MET A 4 -4.42 10.48 -3.44
N ILE A 5 -4.17 11.74 -3.10
CA ILE A 5 -2.93 12.41 -3.48
C ILE A 5 -1.98 12.37 -2.28
N PHE A 6 -0.85 11.68 -2.43
CA PHE A 6 0.17 11.61 -1.41
C PHE A 6 1.25 12.66 -1.68
N HIS A 7 1.27 13.69 -0.85
CA HIS A 7 2.27 14.76 -0.90
C HIS A 7 3.41 14.42 0.06
N ASN A 8 4.66 14.52 -0.42
CA ASN A 8 5.83 14.38 0.41
C ASN A 8 6.79 15.56 0.22
N GLU A 9 7.59 15.79 1.26
CA GLU A 9 8.66 16.77 1.27
C GLU A 9 9.89 16.12 1.87
N LEU A 10 11.00 16.17 1.15
CA LEU A 10 12.32 15.77 1.63
C LEU A 10 13.14 17.05 1.84
N ILE A 11 13.53 17.28 3.10
CA ILE A 11 14.40 18.39 3.48
C ILE A 11 15.81 17.81 3.67
N VAL A 12 16.77 18.33 2.91
CA VAL A 12 18.19 17.99 3.04
C VAL A 12 18.91 19.21 3.60
N ASP A 13 19.41 19.07 4.83
CA ASP A 13 20.16 20.13 5.52
C ASP A 13 21.66 19.80 5.46
N ARG A 14 22.45 20.70 4.86
CA ARG A 14 23.90 20.57 4.71
C ARG A 14 24.57 21.86 5.15
N ASN A 15 24.75 22.06 6.46
CA ASN A 15 25.48 23.14 7.15
C ASN A 15 25.25 24.59 6.64
N GLU A 16 25.50 24.88 5.36
CA GLU A 16 25.39 26.15 4.66
C GLU A 16 24.21 26.20 3.67
N THR A 17 23.61 25.06 3.29
CA THR A 17 22.46 25.02 2.37
C THR A 17 21.34 24.10 2.86
N ARG A 18 20.10 24.58 2.69
CA ARG A 18 18.88 23.82 2.94
C ARG A 18 18.15 23.60 1.62
N GLU A 19 18.11 22.36 1.18
CA GLU A 19 17.41 21.95 -0.04
C GLU A 19 16.08 21.30 0.33
N VAL A 20 15.03 21.62 -0.44
CA VAL A 20 13.69 21.11 -0.24
C VAL A 20 13.19 20.50 -1.53
N TYR A 21 12.91 19.21 -1.50
CA TYR A 21 12.36 18.46 -2.63
C TYR A 21 10.91 18.10 -2.31
N LYS A 22 10.00 18.48 -3.20
CA LYS A 22 8.58 18.16 -3.08
C LYS A 22 8.19 17.20 -4.18
N ASN A 23 7.50 16.12 -3.82
CA ASN A 23 6.92 15.21 -4.79
C ASN A 23 5.47 14.91 -4.38
N SER A 24 4.63 14.63 -5.38
CA SER A 24 3.23 14.27 -5.19
C SER A 24 2.91 13.09 -6.09
N VAL A 25 2.26 12.07 -5.53
CA VAL A 25 1.91 10.86 -6.28
C VAL A 25 0.44 10.53 -6.06
N GLU A 26 -0.22 10.15 -7.15
CA GLU A 26 -1.56 9.60 -7.12
C GLU A 26 -1.52 8.16 -6.61
N LEU A 27 -2.31 7.89 -5.58
CA LEU A 27 -2.52 6.57 -5.02
C LEU A 27 -3.97 6.15 -5.23
N TYR A 28 -4.12 4.89 -5.63
CA TYR A 28 -5.40 4.22 -5.81
C TYR A 28 -5.55 3.15 -4.71
N PRO A 29 -5.92 3.55 -3.48
CA PRO A 29 -6.03 2.61 -2.37
C PRO A 29 -7.07 1.53 -2.66
N LEU A 30 -6.70 0.30 -2.35
CA LEU A 30 -7.58 -0.86 -2.42
C LEU A 30 -7.87 -1.36 -1.02
N THR A 31 -9.14 -1.64 -0.75
CA THR A 31 -9.55 -2.38 0.44
C THR A 31 -9.23 -3.87 0.28
N SER A 32 -9.14 -4.60 1.38
CA SER A 32 -8.99 -6.06 1.38
C SER A 32 -10.05 -6.76 0.53
N ASN A 33 -11.31 -6.32 0.62
CA ASN A 33 -12.40 -6.86 -0.18
C ASN A 33 -12.22 -6.61 -1.68
N GLN A 34 -11.78 -5.41 -2.08
CA GLN A 34 -11.52 -5.09 -3.49
C GLN A 34 -10.33 -5.90 -4.03
N LEU A 35 -9.26 -6.00 -3.25
CA LEU A 35 -8.08 -6.79 -3.64
C LEU A 35 -8.46 -8.27 -3.83
N ASN A 36 -9.19 -8.85 -2.87
CA ASN A 36 -9.65 -10.23 -2.95
C ASN A 36 -10.54 -10.47 -4.18
N LYS A 37 -11.46 -9.53 -4.46
CA LYS A 37 -12.32 -9.59 -5.63
C LYS A 37 -11.53 -9.59 -6.94
N VAL A 38 -10.61 -8.65 -7.13
CA VAL A 38 -9.80 -8.54 -8.36
C VAL A 38 -8.93 -9.78 -8.57
N LEU A 39 -8.32 -10.32 -7.50
CA LEU A 39 -7.54 -11.55 -7.58
C LEU A 39 -8.42 -12.75 -7.95
N SER A 40 -9.61 -12.87 -7.36
CA SER A 40 -10.55 -13.95 -7.65
C SER A 40 -11.03 -13.89 -9.11
N GLU A 41 -11.41 -12.70 -9.59
CA GLU A 41 -11.83 -12.45 -10.98
C GLU A 41 -10.70 -12.71 -11.99
N SER A 42 -9.44 -12.59 -11.55
CA SER A 42 -8.25 -12.90 -12.35
C SER A 42 -7.90 -14.41 -12.39
N GLY A 43 -8.71 -15.27 -11.75
CA GLY A 43 -8.55 -16.72 -11.78
C GLY A 43 -7.65 -17.31 -10.70
N PHE A 44 -7.26 -16.52 -9.69
CA PHE A 44 -6.60 -17.07 -8.49
C PHE A 44 -7.63 -17.77 -7.60
N LYS A 45 -7.35 -19.00 -7.20
CA LYS A 45 -8.29 -19.86 -6.46
C LYS A 45 -8.04 -19.87 -4.95
N LYS A 46 -6.78 -19.72 -4.54
CA LYS A 46 -6.41 -19.61 -3.13
C LYS A 46 -5.83 -18.23 -2.91
N ILE A 47 -6.49 -17.44 -2.07
CA ILE A 47 -6.09 -16.08 -1.72
C ILE A 47 -6.09 -15.99 -0.19
N GLU A 48 -4.95 -15.64 0.36
CA GLU A 48 -4.76 -15.44 1.80
C GLU A 48 -4.30 -13.99 2.04
N LEU A 49 -4.88 -13.35 3.05
CA LEU A 49 -4.59 -11.95 3.40
C LEU A 49 -3.94 -11.86 4.78
N PHE A 50 -2.85 -11.12 4.87
CA PHE A 50 -2.05 -10.94 6.07
C PHE A 50 -1.86 -9.46 6.41
N GLY A 51 -1.69 -9.17 7.70
CA GLY A 51 -1.47 -7.84 8.25
C GLY A 51 -0.02 -7.38 8.27
N ASP A 52 0.92 -8.30 8.03
CA ASP A 52 2.35 -8.02 8.02
C ASP A 52 3.12 -9.07 7.18
N PHE A 53 4.43 -8.84 7.03
CA PHE A 53 5.34 -9.75 6.34
C PHE A 53 5.69 -11.01 7.15
N LYS A 54 5.19 -11.14 8.39
CA LYS A 54 5.38 -12.32 9.23
C LYS A 54 4.20 -13.30 9.13
N GLY A 55 3.14 -12.92 8.40
CA GLY A 55 1.96 -13.75 8.21
C GLY A 55 0.91 -13.60 9.32
N ALA A 56 0.93 -12.51 10.09
CA ALA A 56 -0.12 -12.24 11.07
C ALA A 56 -1.47 -12.02 10.35
N PRO A 57 -2.62 -12.40 10.96
CA PRO A 57 -3.93 -12.12 10.38
C PRO A 57 -4.16 -10.63 10.13
N PHE A 58 -4.74 -10.29 8.97
CA PHE A 58 -5.07 -8.91 8.64
C PHE A 58 -6.20 -8.35 9.51
N ASN A 59 -6.07 -7.09 9.93
CA ASN A 59 -7.11 -6.28 10.56
C ASN A 59 -6.89 -4.78 10.25
N ILE A 60 -7.82 -3.91 10.67
CA ILE A 60 -7.77 -2.48 10.33
C ILE A 60 -6.61 -1.72 10.98
N THR A 61 -6.00 -2.26 12.03
CA THR A 61 -4.81 -1.68 12.69
C THR A 61 -3.52 -2.32 12.20
N SER A 62 -3.58 -3.19 11.19
CA SER A 62 -2.40 -3.83 10.62
C SER A 62 -1.54 -2.79 9.89
N PRO A 63 -0.20 -2.88 9.99
CA PRO A 63 0.70 -1.95 9.32
C PRO A 63 0.66 -2.07 7.79
N ALA A 64 0.24 -3.22 7.25
CA ALA A 64 0.12 -3.45 5.82
C ALA A 64 -1.02 -4.43 5.51
N LEU A 65 -1.45 -4.44 4.24
CA LEU A 65 -2.26 -5.50 3.65
C LEU A 65 -1.37 -6.29 2.69
N ILE A 66 -1.15 -7.57 2.97
CA ILE A 66 -0.36 -8.48 2.15
C ILE A 66 -1.27 -9.57 1.60
N ALA A 67 -1.18 -9.85 0.30
CA ALA A 67 -1.93 -10.92 -0.33
C ALA A 67 -0.98 -11.99 -0.90
N VAL A 68 -1.25 -13.25 -0.59
CA VAL A 68 -0.64 -14.41 -1.25
C VAL A 68 -1.72 -15.07 -2.09
N ALA A 69 -1.48 -15.18 -3.40
CA ALA A 69 -2.45 -15.72 -4.35
C ALA A 69 -1.84 -16.85 -5.18
N GLN A 70 -2.57 -17.96 -5.31
CA GLN A 70 -2.18 -19.14 -6.09
C GLN A 70 -3.30 -19.51 -7.10
N LYS A 71 -2.89 -19.94 -8.30
CA LYS A 71 -3.81 -20.39 -9.37
C LYS A 71 -4.46 -21.73 -9.06
#